data_AF-A0A2E9KZX0-F1
#
_entry.id   AF-A0A2E9KZX0-F1
#
_cell.length_a   1.000
_cell.length_b   1.000
_cell.length_c   1.000
_cell.angle_alpha   90.00
_cell.angle_beta   90.00
_cell.angle_gamma   90.00
#
_symmetry.space_group_name_H-M   'P 1'
#
loop_
_entity.id
_entity.type
_entity.pdbx_description
1 polymer ?
#
loop_
_entity_poly.entity_id
_entity_poly.type
_entity_poly.pdbx_seq_one_letter_code
_entity_poly.pdbx_strand_id
1 'polypeptide(L)'
;MELEVSLKIHQEDILNSFTEKFQFESQEETILALIQNSLAHDKREDIFGEDNMQCSSGCFNAEPCVKLHVKPEIFNELLEIFASYVSEDYDSDAERISKTIRCMIEYYDQHQNEMKNVS
;
A
#
# COMPACT_ATOMS: atom_id res chain seq x y z
N MET A 1 9.34 -9.83 -9.31
CA MET A 1 8.20 -10.74 -9.08
C MET A 1 6.92 -9.98 -9.37
N GLU A 2 5.90 -10.65 -9.90
CA GLU A 2 4.57 -10.07 -10.15
C GLU A 2 3.66 -10.39 -8.97
N LEU A 3 2.86 -9.41 -8.54
CA LEU A 3 1.84 -9.58 -7.52
C LEU A 3 0.59 -8.76 -7.86
N GLU A 4 -0.57 -9.24 -7.42
CA GLU A 4 -1.84 -8.54 -7.57
C GLU A 4 -2.21 -7.88 -6.23
N VAL A 5 -2.40 -6.56 -6.28
CA VAL A 5 -2.78 -5.73 -5.13
C VAL A 5 -4.27 -5.46 -5.21
N SER A 6 -5.05 -6.05 -4.30
CA SER A 6 -6.49 -5.77 -4.19
C SER A 6 -6.74 -4.48 -3.43
N LEU A 7 -7.57 -3.61 -3.99
CA LEU A 7 -7.91 -2.29 -3.47
C LEU A 7 -9.40 -2.21 -3.16
N LYS A 8 -9.77 -1.28 -2.29
CA LYS A 8 -11.16 -0.82 -2.17
C LYS A 8 -11.42 0.25 -3.24
N ILE A 9 -12.66 0.40 -3.68
CA ILE A 9 -13.05 1.38 -4.72
C ILE A 9 -12.48 2.78 -4.44
N HIS A 10 -12.66 3.31 -3.23
CA HIS A 10 -12.12 4.64 -2.88
C HIS A 10 -10.59 4.73 -2.94
N GLN A 11 -9.87 3.62 -2.75
CA GLN A 11 -8.41 3.60 -2.83
C GLN A 11 -7.94 3.63 -4.28
N GLU A 12 -8.70 3.05 -5.21
CA GLU A 12 -8.46 3.24 -6.64
C GLU A 12 -8.68 4.70 -7.06
N ASP A 13 -9.73 5.35 -6.56
CA ASP A 13 -9.96 6.78 -6.82
C ASP A 13 -8.79 7.64 -6.32
N ILE A 14 -8.26 7.34 -5.13
CA ILE A 14 -7.06 8.02 -4.58
C ILE A 14 -5.86 7.78 -5.49
N LEU A 15 -5.60 6.53 -5.91
CA LEU A 15 -4.48 6.22 -6.81
C LEU A 15 -4.60 6.93 -8.16
N ASN A 16 -5.80 6.99 -8.74
CA ASN A 16 -6.05 7.74 -9.97
C ASN A 16 -5.74 9.22 -9.77
N SER A 17 -6.22 9.81 -8.68
CA SER A 17 -5.91 11.21 -8.34
C SER A 17 -4.42 11.45 -8.18
N PHE A 18 -3.69 10.56 -7.52
CA PHE A 18 -2.24 10.67 -7.34
C PHE A 18 -1.49 10.50 -8.65
N THR A 19 -1.89 9.53 -9.47
CA THR A 19 -1.29 9.29 -10.79
C THR A 19 -1.38 10.56 -11.63
N GLU A 20 -2.55 11.21 -11.68
CA GLU A 20 -2.72 12.47 -12.40
C GLU A 20 -1.98 13.65 -11.74
N LYS A 21 -2.11 13.81 -10.42
CA LYS A 21 -1.56 14.95 -9.67
C LYS A 21 -0.03 15.00 -9.71
N PHE A 22 0.61 13.84 -9.57
CA PHE A 22 2.07 13.71 -9.54
C PHE A 22 2.65 13.34 -10.91
N GLN A 23 1.80 13.19 -11.94
CA GLN A 23 2.16 12.88 -13.31
C GLN A 23 2.91 11.56 -13.48
N PHE A 24 2.50 10.54 -12.72
CA PHE A 24 2.99 9.18 -12.92
C PHE A 24 2.36 8.56 -14.19
N GLU A 25 3.09 7.65 -14.82
CA GLU A 25 2.68 6.97 -16.05
C GLU A 25 1.59 5.93 -15.79
N SER A 26 1.49 5.42 -14.56
CA SER A 26 0.53 4.36 -14.19
C SER A 26 0.24 4.30 -12.70
N GLN A 27 -0.84 3.62 -12.32
CA GLN A 27 -1.12 3.28 -10.93
C GLN A 27 -0.03 2.39 -10.32
N GLU A 28 0.62 1.54 -11.13
CA GLU A 28 1.76 0.72 -10.70
C GLU A 28 2.90 1.62 -10.21
N GLU A 29 3.29 2.62 -11.01
CA GLU A 29 4.32 3.58 -10.66
C GLU A 29 3.93 4.41 -9.42
N THR A 30 2.67 4.83 -9.33
CA THR A 30 2.14 5.52 -8.15
C THR A 30 2.30 4.67 -6.88
N ILE A 31 1.94 3.38 -6.92
CA ILE A 31 2.10 2.46 -5.78
C ILE A 31 3.59 2.29 -5.44
N LEU A 32 4.47 2.14 -6.43
CA LEU A 32 5.91 2.03 -6.19
C LEU A 32 6.48 3.29 -5.51
N ALA A 33 6.02 4.48 -5.91
CA ALA A 33 6.41 5.74 -5.27
C ALA A 33 5.92 5.82 -3.81
N LEU A 34 4.70 5.37 -3.52
CA LEU A 34 4.16 5.29 -2.15
C LEU A 34 4.97 4.32 -1.29
N ILE A 35 5.32 3.14 -1.82
CA ILE A 35 6.19 2.17 -1.14
C ILE A 35 7.53 2.82 -0.81
N GLN A 36 8.21 3.40 -1.80
CA GLN A 36 9.52 4.03 -1.58
C GLN A 36 9.48 5.13 -0.52
N ASN A 37 8.49 6.02 -0.58
CA ASN A 37 8.34 7.08 0.43
C ASN A 37 8.06 6.49 1.82
N SER A 38 7.20 5.48 1.92
CA SER A 38 6.90 4.80 3.19
C SER A 38 8.11 4.12 3.82
N LEU A 39 8.96 3.49 3.01
CA LEU A 39 10.14 2.77 3.48
C LEU A 39 11.32 3.70 3.79
N ALA A 40 11.40 4.86 3.13
CA ALA A 40 12.46 5.85 3.36
C ALA A 40 12.26 6.69 4.62
N HIS A 41 11.08 6.66 5.23
CA HIS A 41 10.72 7.51 6.37
C HIS A 41 10.50 6.69 7.65
N ASP A 42 10.94 7.24 8.78
CA ASP A 42 10.67 6.67 10.11
C ASP A 42 9.25 7.02 10.57
N LYS A 43 8.27 6.52 9.80
CA LYS A 43 6.82 6.77 9.98
C LYS A 43 6.03 5.48 9.98
N ARG A 44 6.70 4.35 10.22
CA ARG A 44 6.06 3.03 10.19
C ARG A 44 4.89 2.95 11.16
N GLU A 45 5.01 3.54 12.35
CA GLU A 45 3.90 3.60 13.31
C GLU A 45 2.72 4.45 12.80
N ASP A 46 3.00 5.60 12.19
CA ASP A 46 1.94 6.48 11.69
C ASP A 46 1.17 5.85 10.51
N ILE A 47 1.87 5.07 9.67
CA ILE A 47 1.29 4.43 8.48
C ILE A 47 0.64 3.09 8.83
N PHE A 48 1.33 2.26 9.61
CA PHE A 48 0.98 0.84 9.84
C PHE A 48 0.60 0.51 11.28
N GLY A 49 0.53 1.49 12.19
CA GLY A 49 0.13 1.26 13.57
C GLY A 49 -1.12 0.41 13.71
N GLU A 50 -1.26 -0.30 14.84
CA GLU A 50 -2.26 -1.36 15.01
C GLU A 50 -3.67 -0.92 14.60
N ASP A 51 -4.08 0.31 14.92
CA ASP A 51 -5.40 0.86 14.57
C ASP A 51 -5.64 0.94 13.04
N ASN A 52 -4.59 1.15 12.24
CA ASN A 52 -4.68 1.23 10.78
C ASN A 52 -4.69 -0.17 10.14
N MET A 53 -3.92 -1.10 10.73
CA MET A 53 -3.73 -2.45 10.20
C MET A 53 -4.82 -3.43 10.64
N GLN A 54 -5.49 -3.18 11.77
CA GLN A 54 -6.66 -3.96 12.19
C GLN A 54 -7.84 -3.68 11.25
N CYS A 55 -8.50 -4.73 10.78
CA CYS A 55 -9.72 -4.60 10.01
C CYS A 55 -10.94 -4.82 10.91
N SER A 56 -11.93 -3.92 10.86
CA SER A 56 -13.30 -4.31 11.20
C SER A 56 -13.81 -5.24 10.10
N SER A 57 -13.99 -6.52 10.41
CA SER A 57 -14.56 -7.63 9.61
C SER A 57 -15.18 -7.29 8.22
N GLY A 58 -14.84 -8.06 7.18
CA GLY A 58 -15.58 -8.10 5.91
C GLY A 58 -14.84 -7.56 4.67
N CYS A 59 -13.51 -7.53 4.65
CA CYS A 59 -12.73 -6.82 3.63
C CYS A 59 -12.36 -7.62 2.35
N PHE A 60 -12.84 -8.85 2.13
CA PHE A 60 -12.18 -9.75 1.17
C PHE A 60 -13.04 -10.21 -0.01
N ASN A 61 -12.95 -9.41 -1.08
CA ASN A 61 -13.00 -9.71 -2.53
C ASN A 61 -13.25 -8.37 -3.26
N ALA A 62 -12.41 -7.37 -2.99
CA ALA A 62 -12.61 -6.06 -3.58
C ALA A 62 -11.91 -6.01 -4.93
N GLU A 63 -12.70 -6.02 -6.01
CA GLU A 63 -12.31 -5.33 -7.23
C GLU A 63 -12.37 -3.83 -6.91
N PRO A 64 -11.33 -3.06 -7.25
CA PRO A 64 -10.34 -3.29 -8.30
C PRO A 64 -8.98 -3.89 -7.83
N CYS A 65 -8.22 -4.44 -8.77
CA CYS A 65 -6.86 -4.97 -8.55
C CYS A 65 -5.83 -4.30 -9.46
N VAL A 66 -4.63 -4.03 -8.93
CA VAL A 66 -3.48 -3.49 -9.69
C VAL A 66 -2.35 -4.52 -9.72
N LYS A 67 -1.77 -4.74 -10.90
CA LYS A 67 -0.57 -5.57 -11.04
C LYS A 67 0.67 -4.76 -10.70
N LEU A 68 1.54 -5.35 -9.89
CA LEU A 68 2.77 -4.71 -9.42
C LEU A 68 3.98 -5.61 -9.67
N HIS A 69 5.04 -5.04 -10.23
CA HIS A 69 6.34 -5.67 -10.37
C HIS A 69 7.30 -5.12 -9.32
N VAL A 70 7.59 -5.93 -8.30
CA VAL A 70 8.54 -5.58 -7.24
C VAL A 70 9.78 -6.46 -7.26
N LYS A 71 10.84 -5.97 -6.63
CA LYS A 71 12.01 -6.80 -6.33
C LYS A 71 11.72 -7.68 -5.10
N PRO A 72 12.35 -8.86 -4.97
CA PRO A 72 12.14 -9.76 -3.83
C PRO A 72 12.39 -9.11 -2.47
N GLU A 73 13.33 -8.16 -2.39
CA GLU A 73 13.65 -7.47 -1.14
C GLU A 73 12.48 -6.60 -0.67
N ILE A 74 11.84 -5.87 -1.58
CA ILE A 74 10.66 -5.05 -1.29
C ILE A 74 9.49 -5.95 -0.89
N PHE A 75 9.30 -7.07 -1.57
CA PHE A 75 8.26 -8.03 -1.23
C PHE A 75 8.41 -8.55 0.21
N ASN A 76 9.62 -8.97 0.58
CA ASN A 76 9.89 -9.44 1.94
C ASN A 76 9.69 -8.33 2.97
N GLU A 77 10.13 -7.11 2.68
CA GLU A 77 9.94 -5.97 3.59
C GLU A 77 8.45 -5.64 3.82
N LEU A 78 7.61 -5.72 2.79
CA LEU A 78 6.16 -5.51 2.93
C LEU A 78 5.50 -6.60 3.79
N LEU A 79 5.97 -7.85 3.70
CA LEU A 79 5.51 -8.94 4.56
C LEU A 79 5.97 -8.78 6.01
N GLU A 80 7.23 -8.35 6.21
CA GLU A 80 7.76 -8.07 7.55
C GLU A 80 7.01 -6.93 8.24
N ILE A 81 6.66 -5.88 7.50
CA ILE A 81 5.81 -4.80 8.01
C ILE A 81 4.47 -5.36 8.45
N PHE A 82 3.79 -6.12 7.59
CA PHE A 82 2.50 -6.72 7.95
C PHE A 82 2.59 -7.52 9.25
N ALA A 83 3.55 -8.43 9.34
CA ALA A 83 3.74 -9.31 10.50
C ALA A 83 4.13 -8.56 11.79
N SER A 84 4.66 -7.33 11.68
CA SER A 84 5.01 -6.51 12.83
C SER A 84 3.80 -5.85 13.50
N TYR A 85 2.71 -5.67 12.76
CA TYR A 85 1.53 -4.89 13.19
C TYR A 85 0.23 -5.70 13.24
N VAL A 86 0.20 -6.89 12.63
CA VAL A 86 -0.97 -7.76 12.58
C VAL A 86 -0.61 -9.12 13.13
N SER A 87 -1.26 -9.50 14.22
CA SER A 87 -1.14 -10.85 14.81
C SER A 87 -2.06 -11.88 14.16
N GLU A 88 -3.00 -11.44 13.32
CA GLU A 88 -3.95 -12.30 12.62
C GLU A 88 -3.31 -12.98 11.41
N ASP A 89 -3.60 -14.27 11.24
CA ASP A 89 -3.19 -15.02 10.07
C ASP A 89 -4.14 -14.72 8.91
N TYR A 90 -3.59 -14.05 7.88
CA TYR A 90 -4.24 -13.89 6.59
C TYR A 90 -3.95 -15.09 5.70
N ASP A 91 -4.88 -15.41 4.79
CA ASP A 91 -4.87 -16.64 3.99
C ASP A 91 -3.77 -16.64 2.91
N SER A 92 -3.26 -15.47 2.52
CA SER A 92 -2.19 -15.38 1.52
C SER A 92 -1.27 -14.16 1.67
N ASP A 93 -0.04 -14.29 1.15
CA ASP A 93 0.92 -13.17 1.09
C ASP A 93 0.43 -12.02 0.20
N ALA A 94 -0.34 -12.32 -0.86
CA ALA A 94 -0.95 -11.29 -1.70
C ALA A 94 -1.94 -10.42 -0.90
N GLU A 95 -2.70 -11.03 0.00
CA GLU A 95 -3.66 -10.35 0.88
C GLU A 95 -2.95 -9.47 1.93
N ARG A 96 -1.89 -10.01 2.54
CA ARG A 96 -1.03 -9.30 3.49
C ARG A 96 -0.43 -8.05 2.87
N ILE A 97 0.17 -8.21 1.68
CA ILE A 97 0.76 -7.11 0.92
C ILE A 97 -0.30 -6.11 0.48
N SER A 98 -1.45 -6.58 0.01
CA SER A 98 -2.58 -5.70 -0.35
C SER A 98 -3.01 -4.86 0.84
N LYS A 99 -3.11 -5.43 2.04
CA LYS A 99 -3.42 -4.66 3.25
C LYS A 99 -2.33 -3.62 3.56
N THR A 100 -1.05 -4.01 3.54
CA THR A 100 0.06 -3.08 3.77
C THR A 100 0.02 -1.89 2.80
N ILE A 101 -0.16 -2.13 1.50
CA ILE A 101 -0.23 -1.08 0.48
C ILE A 101 -1.47 -0.19 0.68
N ARG A 102 -2.63 -0.77 1.01
CA ARG A 102 -3.85 0.00 1.30
C ARG A 102 -3.65 1.00 2.44
N CYS A 103 -2.94 0.62 3.50
CA CYS A 103 -2.60 1.53 4.60
C CYS A 103 -1.70 2.68 4.14
N MET A 104 -0.75 2.44 3.23
CA MET A 104 0.05 3.51 2.62
C MET A 104 -0.84 4.48 1.84
N ILE A 105 -1.76 3.97 1.01
CA ILE A 105 -2.67 4.80 0.22
C ILE A 105 -3.52 5.69 1.13
N GLU A 106 -4.14 5.11 2.16
CA GLU A 106 -4.96 5.86 3.12
C GLU A 106 -4.15 6.91 3.88
N TYR A 107 -2.92 6.57 4.29
CA TYR A 107 -2.03 7.51 4.95
C TYR A 107 -1.72 8.72 4.07
N TYR A 108 -1.26 8.50 2.84
CA TYR A 108 -0.87 9.59 1.95
C TYR A 108 -2.06 10.38 1.42
N ASP A 109 -3.26 9.82 1.37
CA ASP A 109 -4.48 10.61 1.09
C ASP A 109 -4.69 11.70 2.15
N GLN A 110 -4.43 11.39 3.41
CA GLN A 110 -4.50 12.35 4.51
C GLN A 110 -3.24 13.24 4.62
N HIS A 111 -2.11 12.77 4.10
CA HIS A 111 -0.78 13.40 4.23
C HIS A 111 -0.13 13.72 2.88
N GLN A 112 -0.90 14.20 1.89
CA GLN A 112 -0.44 14.37 0.50
C GLN A 112 0.82 15.24 0.34
N ASN A 113 1.07 16.18 1.26
CA ASN A 113 2.25 17.05 1.24
C ASN A 113 3.56 16.34 1.58
N GLU A 114 3.47 15.12 2.10
CA GLU A 114 4.62 14.31 2.50
C GLU A 114 5.07 13.36 1.40
N MET A 115 4.24 13.14 0.39
CA MET A 115 4.63 12.40 -0.80
C MET A 115 5.64 13.23 -1.59
N LYS A 116 6.89 12.77 -1.65
CA LYS A 116 7.93 13.40 -2.46
C LYS A 116 7.97 12.70 -3.81
N ASN A 117 7.99 13.48 -4.88
CA ASN A 117 8.41 12.98 -6.18
C ASN A 117 9.88 12.59 -6.04
N VAL A 118 10.14 11.28 -5.97
CA VAL A 118 11.49 10.74 -6.01
C VAL A 118 11.88 10.73 -7.49
N SER A 119 12.37 11.87 -7.98
CA SER A 119 12.90 12.04 -9.34
C SER A 119 14.25 11.36 -9.51
#